data_AF-A0A7K2BZP4-F1
#
_entry.id   AF-A0A7K2BZP4-F1
#
_cell.length_a   1.000
_cell.length_b   1.000
_cell.length_c   1.000
_cell.angle_alpha   90.00
_cell.angle_beta   90.00
_cell.angle_gamma   90.00
#
_symmetry.space_group_name_H-M   'P 1'
#
loop_
_entity.id
_entity.type
_entity.pdbx_description
1 polymer ?
#
loop_
_entity_poly.entity_id
_entity_poly.type
_entity_poly.pdbx_seq_one_letter_code
_entity_poly.pdbx_strand_id
1 'polypeptide(L)'
;MSTTKHKSPREDNPENSNGNDAPNADPLYSLARQLAEAVKPVRLLARQFEEGTKPLRRFSRQIDERLEPLRTLSRQIAEKQNAIRSALDPLAVEIMTLETIWRMHDQAHKTGWILCPDVSDFDGYQNILKISGEDHETLDRCISEFYSVNWPRIGSGLRSEFSTYSLDELSKSAFCVALTLHGEGKYDLVPRILFPEIERVMRIKLFNNSQGTIRSTAMVDKFGNEYSWREVTGRSPIAHHILFGELVHWVFAGQQKRGTVKTHCVPNRHEVIHGLDITLTFKDSVNMLLFSFFIMGVMQSEAQDISPEREDGHGVRDA
;
A
#
# COMPACT_ATOMS: atom_id res chain seq x y z
N MET A 1 -3.23 -68.65 31.14
CA MET A 1 -4.21 -68.67 30.04
C MET A 1 -3.76 -69.76 29.08
N SER A 2 -4.12 -71.01 29.39
CA SER A 2 -5.35 -71.67 28.89
C SER A 2 -5.17 -72.02 27.41
N THR A 3 -4.63 -73.20 27.09
CA THR A 3 -5.38 -74.46 26.77
C THR A 3 -5.97 -74.38 25.35
N THR A 4 -5.95 -75.39 24.48
CA THR A 4 -6.37 -76.77 24.77
C THR A 4 -5.88 -77.72 23.67
N LYS A 5 -5.29 -78.84 24.11
CA LYS A 5 -5.09 -80.10 23.37
C LYS A 5 -6.45 -80.74 23.07
N HIS A 6 -6.60 -81.45 21.94
CA HIS A 6 -7.37 -82.70 21.97
C HIS A 6 -6.66 -83.79 21.16
N LYS A 7 -6.69 -84.98 21.76
CA LYS A 7 -5.95 -86.20 21.49
C LYS A 7 -6.96 -87.34 21.51
N SER A 8 -6.68 -88.37 20.71
CA SER A 8 -7.20 -89.76 20.79
C SER A 8 -8.59 -90.04 20.18
N PRO A 9 -8.91 -91.31 19.81
CA PRO A 9 -8.19 -92.55 20.09
C PRO A 9 -7.89 -93.47 18.89
N ARG A 10 -7.21 -94.54 19.27
CA ARG A 10 -6.63 -95.71 18.60
C ARG A 10 -7.69 -96.83 18.49
N GLU A 11 -7.28 -97.96 17.90
CA GLU A 11 -7.95 -99.29 17.85
C GLU A 11 -8.95 -99.42 16.67
N ASP A 12 -8.91 -100.42 15.78
CA ASP A 12 -8.35 -101.77 15.84
C ASP A 12 -7.89 -102.29 14.47
N ASN A 13 -6.91 -103.20 14.55
CA ASN A 13 -6.42 -104.06 13.48
C ASN A 13 -7.40 -105.23 13.28
N PRO A 14 -7.50 -105.82 12.08
CA PRO A 14 -7.10 -107.22 12.03
C PRO A 14 -6.20 -107.53 10.85
N GLU A 15 -5.22 -108.38 11.18
CA GLU A 15 -4.40 -109.15 10.26
C GLU A 15 -5.27 -109.90 9.24
N ASN A 16 -4.75 -109.99 8.02
CA ASN A 16 -4.40 -111.25 7.35
C ASN A 16 -4.76 -111.20 5.86
N SER A 17 -3.75 -111.11 5.00
CA SER A 17 -3.51 -112.13 3.97
C SER A 17 -2.31 -111.77 3.10
N ASN A 18 -1.36 -112.69 3.04
CA ASN A 18 -0.30 -112.81 2.06
C ASN A 18 -0.68 -112.33 0.64
N GLY A 19 0.22 -111.55 0.05
CA GLY A 19 0.24 -111.26 -1.38
C GLY A 19 1.58 -110.63 -1.74
N ASN A 20 2.41 -111.41 -2.43
CA ASN A 20 3.63 -110.98 -3.10
C ASN A 20 3.42 -109.73 -3.98
N ASP A 21 4.55 -109.14 -4.37
CA ASP A 21 4.75 -108.26 -5.54
C ASP A 21 4.93 -106.77 -5.22
N ALA A 22 6.18 -106.39 -4.99
CA ALA A 22 6.69 -105.12 -5.50
C ALA A 22 7.05 -105.30 -6.99
N PRO A 23 7.13 -104.24 -7.83
CA PRO A 23 6.59 -102.89 -7.69
C PRO A 23 5.92 -102.40 -9.00
N ASN A 24 4.67 -101.90 -8.96
CA ASN A 24 4.13 -101.17 -10.13
C ASN A 24 4.05 -99.67 -9.81
N ALA A 25 5.08 -98.94 -10.24
CA ALA A 25 5.16 -97.50 -10.12
C ALA A 25 4.02 -96.86 -10.92
N ASP A 26 3.09 -96.22 -10.20
CA ASP A 26 1.99 -95.47 -10.81
C ASP A 26 2.57 -94.37 -11.72
N PRO A 27 2.33 -94.39 -13.05
CA PRO A 27 2.96 -93.49 -14.01
C PRO A 27 2.66 -92.01 -13.71
N LEU A 28 1.51 -91.73 -13.11
CA LEU A 28 1.12 -90.38 -12.69
C LEU A 28 1.94 -89.91 -11.48
N TYR A 29 2.31 -90.81 -10.57
CA TYR A 29 3.16 -90.50 -9.43
C TYR A 29 4.61 -90.25 -9.85
N SER A 30 5.14 -91.03 -10.80
CA SER A 30 6.48 -90.82 -11.35
C SER A 30 6.57 -89.54 -12.17
N LEU A 31 5.54 -89.22 -12.97
CA LEU A 31 5.45 -87.97 -13.73
C LEU A 31 5.31 -86.74 -12.80
N ALA A 32 4.45 -86.82 -11.78
CA ALA A 32 4.31 -85.75 -10.78
C ALA A 32 5.63 -85.52 -10.02
N ARG A 33 6.38 -86.58 -9.71
CA ARG A 33 7.70 -86.49 -9.10
C ARG A 33 8.73 -85.88 -10.05
N GLN A 34 8.75 -86.28 -11.32
CA GLN A 34 9.64 -85.70 -12.33
C GLN A 34 9.33 -84.22 -12.59
N LEU A 35 8.07 -83.82 -12.66
CA LEU A 35 7.64 -82.41 -12.74
C LEU A 35 8.03 -81.64 -11.47
N ALA A 36 7.84 -82.23 -10.28
CA ALA A 36 8.24 -81.61 -9.03
C ALA A 36 9.76 -81.38 -8.97
N GLU A 37 10.58 -82.33 -9.45
CA GLU A 37 12.03 -82.18 -9.59
C GLU A 37 12.41 -81.16 -10.67
N ALA A 38 11.76 -81.17 -11.83
CA ALA A 38 12.02 -80.24 -12.93
C ALA A 38 11.66 -78.78 -12.61
N VAL A 39 10.74 -78.56 -11.66
CA VAL A 39 10.36 -77.23 -11.17
C VAL A 39 11.32 -76.71 -10.08
N LYS A 40 12.16 -77.56 -9.46
CA LYS A 40 13.12 -77.11 -8.44
C LYS A 40 14.15 -76.09 -8.98
N PRO A 41 14.78 -76.28 -10.15
CA PRO A 41 15.68 -75.29 -10.74
C PRO A 41 14.98 -73.95 -11.02
N VAL A 42 13.72 -73.99 -11.49
CA VAL A 42 12.92 -72.78 -11.75
C VAL A 42 12.61 -72.03 -10.46
N ARG A 43 12.24 -72.74 -9.38
CA ARG A 43 12.06 -72.14 -8.05
C ARG A 43 13.35 -71.58 -7.47
N LEU A 44 14.48 -72.24 -7.72
CA LEU A 44 15.78 -71.77 -7.28
C LEU A 44 16.19 -70.49 -8.02
N LEU A 45 16.01 -70.46 -9.35
CA LEU A 45 16.24 -69.27 -10.17
C LEU A 45 15.31 -68.11 -9.78
N ALA A 46 14.03 -68.38 -9.53
CA ALA A 46 13.10 -67.36 -9.04
C ALA A 46 13.56 -66.76 -7.70
N ARG A 47 14.03 -67.60 -6.76
CA ARG A 47 14.62 -67.15 -5.49
C ARG A 47 15.91 -66.36 -5.69
N GLN A 48 16.80 -66.80 -6.58
CA GLN A 48 18.04 -66.08 -6.89
C GLN A 48 17.77 -64.73 -7.55
N PHE A 49 16.77 -64.64 -8.44
CA PHE A 49 16.32 -63.37 -8.99
C PHE A 49 15.72 -62.48 -7.90
N GLU A 50 14.84 -63.02 -7.05
CA GLU A 50 14.25 -62.27 -5.95
C GLU A 50 15.32 -61.73 -5.00
N GLU A 51 16.29 -62.56 -4.61
CA GLU A 51 17.45 -62.19 -3.81
C GLU A 51 18.35 -61.18 -4.52
N GLY A 52 18.61 -61.36 -5.80
CA GLY A 52 19.37 -60.43 -6.65
C GLY A 52 18.72 -59.06 -6.79
N THR A 53 17.39 -58.96 -6.66
CA THR A 53 16.69 -57.66 -6.66
C THR A 53 16.67 -56.96 -5.30
N LYS A 54 16.97 -57.64 -4.19
CA LYS A 54 16.98 -57.03 -2.84
C LYS A 54 18.01 -55.88 -2.72
N PRO A 55 19.27 -56.02 -3.21
CA PRO A 55 20.22 -54.91 -3.24
C PRO A 55 19.74 -53.70 -4.04
N LEU A 56 19.10 -53.92 -5.20
CA LEU A 56 18.55 -52.84 -6.03
C LEU A 56 17.42 -52.10 -5.32
N ARG A 57 16.50 -52.82 -4.64
CA ARG A 57 15.44 -52.20 -3.84
C ARG A 57 16.01 -51.41 -2.66
N ARG A 58 17.04 -51.93 -2.00
CA ARG A 58 17.72 -51.25 -0.89
C ARG A 58 18.44 -49.99 -1.37
N PHE A 59 19.12 -50.06 -2.51
CA PHE A 59 19.79 -48.93 -3.13
C PHE A 59 18.80 -47.85 -3.57
N SER A 60 17.69 -48.24 -4.21
CA SER A 60 16.60 -47.32 -4.56
C SER A 60 16.07 -46.59 -3.31
N ARG A 61 15.81 -47.32 -2.22
CA ARG A 61 15.38 -46.72 -0.95
C ARG A 61 16.42 -45.75 -0.37
N GLN A 62 17.71 -46.09 -0.43
CA GLN A 62 18.78 -45.21 0.03
C GLN A 62 18.90 -43.94 -0.83
N ILE A 63 18.66 -44.03 -2.13
CA ILE A 63 18.57 -42.85 -3.01
C ILE A 63 17.37 -41.99 -2.59
N ASP A 64 16.19 -42.58 -2.41
CA ASP A 64 14.99 -41.85 -2.00
C ASP A 64 15.20 -41.14 -0.65
N GLU A 65 15.73 -41.85 0.35
CA GLU A 65 16.06 -41.31 1.68
C GLU A 65 17.07 -40.15 1.61
N ARG A 66 18.06 -40.21 0.71
CA ARG A 66 19.04 -39.13 0.51
C ARG A 66 18.48 -37.95 -0.28
N LEU A 67 17.43 -38.15 -1.07
CA LEU A 67 16.75 -37.09 -1.82
C LEU A 67 15.70 -36.35 -0.99
N GLU A 68 15.15 -36.96 0.08
CA GLU A 68 14.17 -36.31 0.96
C GLU A 68 14.65 -34.97 1.59
N PRO A 69 15.88 -34.84 2.09
CA PRO A 69 16.41 -33.55 2.56
C PRO A 69 16.43 -32.49 1.45
N LEU A 70 16.76 -32.87 0.21
CA LEU A 70 16.77 -31.94 -0.93
C LEU A 70 15.35 -31.53 -1.34
N ARG A 71 14.38 -32.45 -1.31
CA ARG A 71 12.95 -32.15 -1.53
C ARG A 71 12.42 -31.21 -0.45
N THR A 72 12.80 -31.44 0.80
CA THR A 72 12.42 -30.59 1.93
C THR A 72 13.02 -29.19 1.80
N LEU A 73 14.31 -29.09 1.47
CA LEU A 73 14.98 -27.81 1.23
C LEU A 73 14.34 -27.06 0.05
N SER A 74 14.03 -27.75 -1.05
CA SER A 74 13.35 -27.17 -2.20
C SER A 74 11.98 -26.60 -1.82
N ARG A 75 11.20 -27.31 -1.00
CA ARG A 75 9.93 -26.81 -0.47
C ARG A 75 10.13 -25.57 0.40
N GLN A 76 11.09 -25.58 1.31
CA GLN A 76 11.40 -24.43 2.17
C GLN A 76 11.87 -23.21 1.36
N ILE A 77 12.64 -23.40 0.29
CA ILE A 77 13.04 -22.30 -0.61
C ILE A 77 11.81 -21.73 -1.32
N ALA A 78 10.92 -22.57 -1.85
CA ALA A 78 9.70 -22.12 -2.50
C ALA A 78 8.76 -21.37 -1.52
N GLU A 79 8.62 -21.86 -0.29
CA GLU A 79 7.87 -21.19 0.78
C GLU A 79 8.47 -19.82 1.10
N LYS A 80 9.80 -19.72 1.26
CA LYS A 80 10.47 -18.44 1.51
C LYS A 80 10.35 -17.48 0.33
N GLN A 81 10.46 -17.95 -0.91
CA GLN A 81 10.26 -17.12 -2.10
C GLN A 81 8.83 -16.57 -2.17
N ASN A 82 7.83 -17.41 -1.87
CA ASN A 82 6.44 -16.97 -1.81
C ASN A 82 6.20 -15.96 -0.69
N ALA A 83 6.81 -16.16 0.49
CA ALA A 83 6.73 -15.21 1.59
C ALA A 83 7.37 -13.86 1.24
N ILE A 84 8.54 -13.86 0.59
CA ILE A 84 9.19 -12.64 0.11
C ILE A 84 8.30 -11.93 -0.91
N ARG A 85 7.76 -12.66 -1.89
CA ARG A 85 6.86 -12.09 -2.90
C ARG A 85 5.62 -11.48 -2.27
N SER A 86 4.96 -12.21 -1.37
CA SER A 86 3.77 -11.72 -0.65
C SER A 86 4.07 -10.49 0.20
N ALA A 87 5.31 -10.33 0.70
CA ALA A 87 5.73 -9.14 1.43
C ALA A 87 6.06 -7.95 0.51
N LEU A 88 6.50 -8.22 -0.73
CA LEU A 88 6.84 -7.19 -1.72
C LEU A 88 5.64 -6.71 -2.54
N ASP A 89 4.63 -7.55 -2.76
CA ASP A 89 3.45 -7.19 -3.57
C ASP A 89 2.74 -5.92 -3.04
N PRO A 90 2.53 -5.70 -1.72
CA PRO A 90 1.98 -4.46 -1.21
C PRO A 90 2.83 -3.23 -1.54
N LEU A 91 4.16 -3.36 -1.45
CA LEU A 91 5.08 -2.26 -1.78
C LEU A 91 5.03 -1.90 -3.26
N ALA A 92 4.88 -2.89 -4.14
CA ALA A 92 4.72 -2.64 -5.57
C ALA A 92 3.45 -1.83 -5.87
N VAL A 93 2.33 -2.17 -5.21
CA VAL A 93 1.08 -1.41 -5.31
C VAL A 93 1.25 0.01 -4.80
N GLU A 94 1.93 0.19 -3.66
CA GLU A 94 2.22 1.51 -3.10
C GLU A 94 3.09 2.36 -4.04
N ILE A 95 4.17 1.80 -4.59
CA ILE A 95 5.05 2.49 -5.55
C ILE A 95 4.27 2.94 -6.80
N MET A 96 3.45 2.05 -7.39
CA MET A 96 2.63 2.40 -8.55
C MET A 96 1.61 3.50 -8.23
N THR A 97 1.04 3.49 -7.02
CA THR A 97 0.12 4.53 -6.56
C THR A 97 0.83 5.88 -6.43
N LEU A 98 2.02 5.90 -5.83
CA LEU A 98 2.83 7.10 -5.66
C LEU A 98 3.29 7.68 -7.02
N GLU A 99 3.72 6.82 -7.95
CA GLU A 99 4.08 7.24 -9.31
C GLU A 99 2.90 7.89 -10.03
N THR A 100 1.71 7.30 -9.88
CA THR A 100 0.47 7.84 -10.48
C THR A 100 0.13 9.21 -9.89
N ILE A 101 0.16 9.36 -8.56
CA ILE A 101 -0.08 10.64 -7.88
C ILE A 101 0.92 11.70 -8.33
N TRP A 102 2.20 11.34 -8.43
CA TRP A 102 3.25 12.25 -8.86
C TRP A 102 3.04 12.72 -10.30
N ARG A 103 2.76 11.79 -11.23
CA ARG A 103 2.48 12.10 -12.64
C ARG A 103 1.25 13.01 -12.78
N MET A 104 0.20 12.73 -12.01
CA MET A 104 -1.01 13.57 -11.95
C MET A 104 -0.68 15.00 -11.55
N HIS A 105 0.05 15.17 -10.46
CA HIS A 105 0.42 16.50 -9.99
C HIS A 105 1.34 17.22 -10.96
N ASP A 106 2.34 16.55 -11.54
CA ASP A 106 3.27 17.16 -12.50
C ASP A 106 2.52 17.68 -13.74
N GLN A 107 1.61 16.89 -14.29
CA GLN A 107 0.80 17.32 -15.44
C GLN A 107 -0.19 18.43 -15.07
N ALA A 108 -0.87 18.32 -13.93
CA ALA A 108 -1.77 19.37 -13.46
C ALA A 108 -1.01 20.69 -13.23
N HIS A 109 0.18 20.61 -12.63
CA HIS A 109 1.05 21.77 -12.40
C HIS A 109 1.48 22.45 -13.70
N LYS A 110 1.86 21.68 -14.72
CA LYS A 110 2.17 22.21 -16.08
C LYS A 110 0.99 22.94 -16.71
N THR A 111 -0.22 22.55 -16.38
CA THR A 111 -1.43 23.27 -16.81
C THR A 111 -1.75 24.46 -15.93
N GLY A 112 -1.19 24.59 -14.72
CA GLY A 112 -1.50 25.64 -13.75
C GLY A 112 -2.57 25.23 -12.73
N TRP A 113 -2.84 23.95 -12.55
CA TRP A 113 -3.80 23.42 -11.58
C TRP A 113 -3.11 22.90 -10.32
N ILE A 114 -3.72 23.18 -9.17
CA ILE A 114 -3.44 22.49 -7.92
C ILE A 114 -4.40 21.32 -7.76
N LEU A 115 -3.83 20.15 -7.44
CA LEU A 115 -4.59 18.99 -7.00
C LEU A 115 -4.45 18.85 -5.48
N CYS A 116 -5.54 18.47 -4.83
CA CYS A 116 -5.53 18.04 -3.43
C CYS A 116 -6.09 16.62 -3.38
N PRO A 117 -5.24 15.58 -3.29
CA PRO A 117 -5.71 14.20 -3.40
C PRO A 117 -6.70 13.80 -2.30
N ASP A 118 -6.65 14.46 -1.15
CA ASP A 118 -7.47 14.09 0.01
C ASP A 118 -8.92 14.57 -0.13
N VAL A 119 -9.13 15.67 -0.85
CA VAL A 119 -10.44 16.29 -1.06
C VAL A 119 -11.12 15.70 -2.30
N SER A 120 -10.30 15.23 -3.22
CA SER A 120 -10.73 15.01 -4.58
C SER A 120 -10.74 13.53 -4.93
N ASP A 121 -11.81 13.11 -5.61
CA ASP A 121 -12.07 11.72 -5.99
C ASP A 121 -10.91 11.15 -6.82
N PHE A 122 -10.07 10.32 -6.18
CA PHE A 122 -8.86 9.76 -6.79
C PHE A 122 -9.16 9.01 -8.08
N ASP A 123 -10.27 8.26 -8.10
CA ASP A 123 -10.74 7.56 -9.30
C ASP A 123 -11.15 8.56 -10.39
N GLY A 124 -11.77 9.67 -9.99
CA GLY A 124 -12.07 10.81 -10.85
C GLY A 124 -10.85 11.33 -11.60
N TYR A 125 -9.72 11.56 -10.93
CA TYR A 125 -8.50 12.06 -11.60
C TYR A 125 -7.81 11.00 -12.44
N GLN A 126 -7.79 9.75 -11.99
CA GLN A 126 -7.25 8.69 -12.83
C GLN A 126 -7.99 8.62 -14.16
N ASN A 127 -9.30 8.82 -14.14
CA ASN A 127 -10.11 8.89 -15.36
C ASN A 127 -9.79 10.15 -16.18
N ILE A 128 -9.60 11.31 -15.55
CA ILE A 128 -9.15 12.53 -16.24
C ILE A 128 -7.83 12.29 -16.97
N LEU A 129 -6.83 11.72 -16.30
CA LEU A 129 -5.54 11.42 -16.91
C LEU A 129 -5.64 10.43 -18.07
N LYS A 130 -6.45 9.38 -17.92
CA LYS A 130 -6.68 8.41 -18.99
C LYS A 130 -7.30 9.06 -20.23
N ILE A 131 -8.20 10.02 -20.03
CA ILE A 131 -8.87 10.75 -21.12
C ILE A 131 -7.92 11.77 -21.76
N SER A 132 -7.17 12.53 -20.95
CA SER A 132 -6.31 13.60 -21.46
C SER A 132 -5.00 13.10 -22.08
N GLY A 133 -4.48 11.96 -21.61
CA GLY A 133 -3.16 11.49 -22.00
C GLY A 133 -2.08 12.54 -21.67
N GLU A 134 -1.33 12.96 -22.68
CA GLU A 134 -0.29 14.00 -22.57
C GLU A 134 -0.74 15.39 -23.06
N ASP A 135 -1.99 15.54 -23.52
CA ASP A 135 -2.49 16.82 -24.01
C ASP A 135 -2.90 17.76 -22.86
N HIS A 136 -2.13 18.83 -22.69
CA HIS A 136 -2.33 19.83 -21.65
C HIS A 136 -3.65 20.62 -21.80
N GLU A 137 -4.12 20.88 -23.04
CA GLU A 137 -5.38 21.60 -23.24
C GLU A 137 -6.58 20.73 -22.87
N THR A 138 -6.56 19.46 -23.30
CA THR A 138 -7.57 18.49 -22.86
C THR A 138 -7.54 18.29 -21.35
N LEU A 139 -6.36 18.20 -20.74
CA LEU A 139 -6.22 18.07 -19.29
C LEU A 139 -6.82 19.28 -18.56
N ASP A 140 -6.47 20.50 -18.96
CA ASP A 140 -6.99 21.74 -18.36
C ASP A 140 -8.53 21.78 -18.43
N ARG A 141 -9.10 21.46 -19.60
CA ARG A 141 -10.54 21.38 -19.81
C ARG A 141 -11.19 20.31 -18.93
N CYS A 142 -10.62 19.10 -18.87
CA CYS A 142 -11.17 18.00 -18.08
C CYS A 142 -11.13 18.29 -16.57
N ILE A 143 -10.05 18.90 -16.06
CA ILE A 143 -9.98 19.32 -14.65
C ILE A 143 -11.01 20.42 -14.37
N SER A 144 -11.10 21.42 -15.25
CA SER A 144 -12.07 22.51 -15.14
C SER A 144 -13.51 22.00 -15.11
N GLU A 145 -13.86 21.11 -16.03
CA GLU A 145 -15.17 20.45 -16.11
C GLU A 145 -15.45 19.61 -14.86
N PHE A 146 -14.47 18.83 -14.40
CA PHE A 146 -14.60 18.03 -13.18
C PHE A 146 -14.97 18.89 -11.98
N TYR A 147 -14.21 19.96 -11.70
CA TYR A 147 -14.51 20.84 -10.57
C TYR A 147 -15.85 21.56 -10.76
N SER A 148 -16.17 22.02 -11.97
CA SER A 148 -17.42 22.72 -12.25
C SER A 148 -18.65 21.84 -11.98
N VAL A 149 -18.63 20.59 -12.46
CA VAL A 149 -19.73 19.63 -12.29
C VAL A 149 -19.83 19.15 -10.84
N ASN A 150 -18.68 18.93 -10.18
CA ASN A 150 -18.64 18.34 -8.85
C ASN A 150 -18.59 19.37 -7.71
N TRP A 151 -18.61 20.66 -8.00
CA TRP A 151 -18.42 21.72 -6.99
C TRP A 151 -19.34 21.59 -5.77
N PRO A 152 -20.66 21.31 -5.88
CA PRO A 152 -21.51 21.19 -4.70
C PRO A 152 -21.03 20.10 -3.72
N ARG A 153 -20.54 18.97 -4.25
CA ARG A 153 -19.98 17.88 -3.46
C ARG A 153 -18.61 18.26 -2.89
N ILE A 154 -17.71 18.76 -3.74
CA ILE A 154 -16.34 19.13 -3.35
C ILE A 154 -16.35 20.24 -2.30
N GLY A 155 -17.11 21.31 -2.54
CA GLY A 155 -17.23 22.44 -1.60
C GLY A 155 -17.87 22.04 -0.27
N SER A 156 -18.83 21.12 -0.28
CA SER A 156 -19.41 20.56 0.97
C SER A 156 -18.39 19.70 1.72
N GLY A 157 -17.62 18.87 1.01
CA GLY A 157 -16.53 18.07 1.58
C GLY A 157 -15.47 18.96 2.22
N LEU A 158 -14.96 19.95 1.48
CA LEU A 158 -14.02 20.96 1.99
C LEU A 158 -14.54 21.65 3.24
N ARG A 159 -15.80 22.11 3.22
CA ARG A 159 -16.41 22.78 4.38
C ARG A 159 -16.47 21.85 5.60
N SER A 160 -16.94 20.63 5.40
CA SER A 160 -17.06 19.62 6.46
C SER A 160 -15.69 19.34 7.07
N GLU A 161 -14.69 19.08 6.25
CA GLU A 161 -13.34 18.75 6.71
C GLU A 161 -12.68 19.95 7.39
N PHE A 162 -12.75 21.15 6.79
CA PHE A 162 -12.18 22.36 7.37
C PHE A 162 -12.82 22.74 8.73
N SER A 163 -14.09 22.38 8.94
CA SER A 163 -14.75 22.62 10.24
C SER A 163 -14.10 21.87 11.40
N THR A 164 -13.45 20.74 11.10
CA THR A 164 -12.71 19.93 12.08
C THR A 164 -11.38 20.55 12.49
N TYR A 165 -10.90 21.57 11.75
CA TYR A 165 -9.60 22.17 12.03
C TYR A 165 -9.60 22.93 13.35
N SER A 166 -8.50 22.83 14.10
CA SER A 166 -8.28 23.56 15.35
C SER A 166 -7.82 25.01 15.10
N LEU A 167 -8.60 25.74 14.31
CA LEU A 167 -8.45 27.16 13.98
C LEU A 167 -9.58 27.97 14.63
N ASP A 168 -9.36 29.28 14.75
CA ASP A 168 -10.38 30.16 15.32
C ASP A 168 -11.58 30.37 14.37
N GLU A 169 -12.70 30.83 14.94
CA GLU A 169 -13.96 31.00 14.21
C GLU A 169 -13.88 32.01 13.07
N LEU A 170 -12.98 33.00 13.14
CA LEU A 170 -12.78 33.95 12.05
C LEU A 170 -12.16 33.24 10.84
N SER A 171 -11.17 32.37 11.04
CA SER A 171 -10.59 31.54 9.96
C SER A 171 -11.62 30.64 9.31
N LYS A 172 -12.42 29.94 10.13
CA LYS A 172 -13.48 29.04 9.64
C LYS A 172 -14.54 29.80 8.86
N SER A 173 -14.95 30.96 9.37
CA SER A 173 -15.91 31.85 8.71
C SER A 173 -15.38 32.36 7.37
N ALA A 174 -14.14 32.88 7.34
CA ALA A 174 -13.51 33.38 6.12
C ALA A 174 -13.42 32.31 5.02
N PHE A 175 -13.02 31.08 5.37
CA PHE A 175 -12.98 29.97 4.42
C PHE A 175 -14.38 29.59 3.92
N CYS A 176 -15.37 29.55 4.81
CA CYS A 176 -16.77 29.30 4.48
C CYS A 176 -17.34 30.34 3.51
N VAL A 177 -17.01 31.62 3.72
CA VAL A 177 -17.40 32.72 2.81
C VAL A 177 -16.73 32.54 1.45
N ALA A 178 -15.43 32.21 1.42
CA ALA A 178 -14.72 31.97 0.17
C ALA A 178 -15.33 30.83 -0.66
N LEU A 179 -15.73 29.71 -0.02
CA LEU A 179 -16.45 28.62 -0.69
C LEU A 179 -17.79 29.07 -1.29
N THR A 180 -18.54 29.90 -0.56
CA THR A 180 -19.81 30.46 -1.04
C THR A 180 -19.59 31.37 -2.25
N LEU A 181 -18.61 32.28 -2.18
CA LEU A 181 -18.28 33.19 -3.28
C LEU A 181 -17.85 32.45 -4.54
N HIS A 182 -17.06 31.38 -4.40
CA HIS A 182 -16.73 30.51 -5.53
C HIS A 182 -17.99 29.91 -6.16
N GLY A 183 -18.88 29.32 -5.34
CA GLY A 183 -20.13 28.74 -5.84
C GLY A 183 -21.07 29.75 -6.51
N GLU A 184 -20.97 31.03 -6.13
CA GLU A 184 -21.71 32.14 -6.75
C GLU A 184 -21.02 32.73 -8.00
N GLY A 185 -19.87 32.20 -8.41
CA GLY A 185 -19.12 32.69 -9.57
C GLY A 185 -18.29 33.95 -9.30
N LYS A 186 -18.12 34.35 -8.03
CA LYS A 186 -17.34 35.54 -7.62
C LYS A 186 -15.88 35.17 -7.35
N TYR A 187 -15.24 34.64 -8.39
CA TYR A 187 -13.90 34.03 -8.31
C TYR A 187 -12.81 35.00 -7.85
N ASP A 188 -12.92 36.27 -8.23
CA ASP A 188 -11.95 37.32 -7.92
C ASP A 188 -11.91 37.70 -6.43
N LEU A 189 -13.03 37.51 -5.72
CA LEU A 189 -13.14 37.81 -4.29
C LEU A 189 -12.50 36.73 -3.42
N VAL A 190 -12.37 35.50 -3.93
CA VAL A 190 -11.87 34.36 -3.16
C VAL A 190 -10.41 34.57 -2.71
N PRO A 191 -9.44 34.86 -3.59
CA PRO A 191 -8.07 35.20 -3.18
C PRO A 191 -7.97 36.41 -2.27
N ARG A 192 -8.85 37.41 -2.45
CA ARG A 192 -8.84 38.65 -1.63
C ARG A 192 -9.24 38.40 -0.18
N ILE A 193 -10.06 37.38 0.07
CA ILE A 193 -10.43 36.97 1.43
C ILE A 193 -9.39 36.04 2.02
N LEU A 194 -8.93 35.06 1.23
CA LEU A 194 -8.08 34.00 1.75
C LEU A 194 -6.64 34.45 2.01
N PHE A 195 -6.06 35.32 1.18
CA PHE A 195 -4.68 35.75 1.41
C PHE A 195 -4.45 36.47 2.75
N PRO A 196 -5.24 37.50 3.12
CA PRO A 196 -5.08 38.13 4.43
C PRO A 196 -5.28 37.13 5.57
N GLU A 197 -6.19 36.18 5.40
CA GLU A 197 -6.52 35.20 6.43
C GLU A 197 -5.39 34.17 6.63
N ILE A 198 -4.81 33.64 5.55
CA ILE A 198 -3.61 32.80 5.63
C ILE A 198 -2.48 33.55 6.34
N GLU A 199 -2.22 34.82 5.96
CA GLU A 199 -1.18 35.62 6.63
C GLU A 199 -1.46 35.78 8.13
N ARG A 200 -2.73 36.04 8.51
CA ARG A 200 -3.12 36.18 9.90
C ARG A 200 -2.89 34.90 10.69
N VAL A 201 -3.35 33.75 10.19
CA VAL A 201 -3.18 32.45 10.86
C VAL A 201 -1.70 32.13 11.01
N MET A 202 -0.91 32.27 9.94
CA MET A 202 0.53 32.04 9.98
C MET A 202 1.22 32.96 11.00
N ARG A 203 0.83 34.24 11.08
CA ARG A 203 1.37 35.19 12.07
C ARG A 203 1.10 34.76 13.50
N ILE A 204 -0.12 34.30 13.79
CA ILE A 204 -0.51 33.84 15.12
C ILE A 204 0.24 32.55 15.47
N LYS A 205 0.24 31.56 14.57
CA LYS A 205 0.76 30.23 14.84
C LYS A 205 2.29 30.15 14.82
N LEU A 206 2.93 30.80 13.87
CA LEU A 206 4.38 30.66 13.66
C LEU A 206 5.20 31.79 14.29
N PHE A 207 4.59 32.95 14.51
CA PHE A 207 5.32 34.18 14.87
C PHE A 207 4.77 34.85 16.13
N ASN A 208 4.07 34.10 17.00
CA ASN A 208 3.54 34.58 18.29
C ASN A 208 2.79 35.92 18.17
N ASN A 209 2.02 36.07 17.10
CA ASN A 209 1.27 37.28 16.78
C ASN A 209 2.14 38.55 16.70
N SER A 210 3.41 38.43 16.32
CA SER A 210 4.32 39.57 16.23
C SER A 210 3.84 40.61 15.22
N GLN A 211 3.93 41.88 15.60
CA GLN A 211 3.62 43.02 14.73
C GLN A 211 4.90 43.43 14.01
N GLY A 212 5.02 43.03 12.75
CA GLY A 212 6.20 43.31 11.92
C GLY A 212 6.14 42.63 10.56
N THR A 213 7.03 43.02 9.67
CA THR A 213 7.18 42.38 8.36
C THR A 213 7.69 40.96 8.56
N ILE A 214 6.83 39.97 8.31
CA ILE A 214 7.25 38.57 8.25
C ILE A 214 8.03 38.39 6.96
N ARG A 215 9.34 38.17 7.06
CA ARG A 215 10.15 37.83 5.89
C ARG A 215 9.75 36.44 5.42
N SER A 216 9.57 36.32 4.12
CA SER A 216 9.30 35.06 3.43
C SER A 216 10.31 33.96 3.76
N THR A 217 11.59 34.32 3.89
CA THR A 217 12.66 33.40 4.33
C THR A 217 12.39 32.79 5.71
N ALA A 218 11.94 33.60 6.68
CA ALA A 218 11.72 33.14 8.06
C ALA A 218 10.56 32.13 8.15
N MET A 219 9.61 32.21 7.23
CA MET A 219 8.51 31.26 7.11
C MET A 219 9.02 29.91 6.61
N VAL A 220 9.85 29.90 5.58
CA VAL A 220 10.43 28.66 5.04
C VAL A 220 11.44 28.04 6.01
N ASP A 221 12.23 28.84 6.71
CA ASP A 221 13.16 28.33 7.72
C ASP A 221 12.41 27.61 8.85
N LYS A 222 11.26 28.16 9.29
CA LYS A 222 10.40 27.46 10.24
C LYS A 222 9.86 26.18 9.63
N PHE A 223 9.20 26.25 8.48
CA PHE A 223 8.61 25.07 7.84
C PHE A 223 9.61 23.96 7.49
N GLY A 224 10.80 24.31 7.00
CA GLY A 224 11.78 23.35 6.51
C GLY A 224 12.62 22.70 7.61
N ASN A 225 12.79 23.38 8.75
CA ASN A 225 13.65 22.91 9.84
C ASN A 225 12.88 22.40 11.06
N GLU A 226 11.71 22.97 11.38
CA GLU A 226 10.97 22.63 12.60
C GLU A 226 9.96 21.50 12.40
N TYR A 227 9.64 21.12 11.15
CA TYR A 227 8.51 20.24 10.85
C TYR A 227 8.95 18.92 10.21
N SER A 228 8.63 17.80 10.88
CA SER A 228 8.77 16.46 10.30
C SER A 228 7.54 16.14 9.44
N TRP A 229 7.76 15.90 8.15
CA TRP A 229 6.75 15.66 7.11
C TRP A 229 5.73 14.58 7.44
N ARG A 230 6.08 13.65 8.34
CA ARG A 230 5.25 12.51 8.71
C ARG A 230 4.22 12.85 9.79
N GLU A 231 4.53 13.83 10.62
CA GLU A 231 3.72 14.21 11.80
C GLU A 231 2.70 15.30 11.46
N VAL A 232 3.06 16.23 10.58
CA VAL A 232 2.25 17.42 10.26
C VAL A 232 0.94 17.11 9.54
N THR A 233 0.90 16.06 8.73
CA THR A 233 -0.26 15.84 7.85
C THR A 233 -0.97 14.52 8.12
N GLY A 234 -0.28 13.50 8.68
CA GLY A 234 -0.81 12.13 8.74
C GLY A 234 -1.27 11.60 7.36
N ARG A 235 -0.84 12.24 6.27
CA ARG A 235 -1.39 12.11 4.90
C ARG A 235 -0.26 11.91 3.88
N SER A 236 -0.64 11.64 2.62
CA SER A 236 0.29 11.33 1.52
C SER A 236 1.41 12.37 1.38
N PRO A 237 2.69 12.01 1.62
CA PRO A 237 3.80 12.97 1.61
C PRO A 237 4.05 13.64 0.27
N ILE A 238 3.72 12.97 -0.85
CA ILE A 238 4.07 13.43 -2.20
C ILE A 238 3.25 14.66 -2.63
N ALA A 239 1.93 14.61 -2.47
CA ALA A 239 1.07 15.73 -2.85
C ALA A 239 1.35 16.97 -2.01
N HIS A 240 1.63 16.75 -0.71
CA HIS A 240 2.01 17.81 0.21
C HIS A 240 3.37 18.43 -0.13
N HIS A 241 4.32 17.64 -0.64
CA HIS A 241 5.61 18.16 -1.12
C HIS A 241 5.44 19.13 -2.30
N ILE A 242 4.54 18.84 -3.23
CA ILE A 242 4.30 19.68 -4.41
C ILE A 242 3.59 20.98 -4.01
N LEU A 243 2.55 20.87 -3.17
CA LEU A 243 1.87 22.03 -2.58
C LEU A 243 2.81 22.89 -1.73
N PHE A 244 3.77 22.27 -1.06
CA PHE A 244 4.81 22.99 -0.33
C PHE A 244 5.78 23.70 -1.26
N GLY A 245 6.20 23.08 -2.37
CA GLY A 245 6.97 23.76 -3.42
C GLY A 245 6.26 25.02 -3.91
N GLU A 246 4.94 24.95 -4.09
CA GLU A 246 4.10 26.11 -4.41
C GLU A 246 4.04 27.13 -3.27
N LEU A 247 3.91 26.69 -2.01
CA LEU A 247 3.95 27.57 -0.85
C LEU A 247 5.28 28.33 -0.78
N VAL A 248 6.39 27.62 -0.87
CA VAL A 248 7.75 28.18 -0.89
C VAL A 248 7.87 29.19 -2.02
N HIS A 249 7.50 28.80 -3.24
CA HIS A 249 7.54 29.70 -4.39
C HIS A 249 6.66 30.94 -4.19
N TRP A 250 5.43 30.77 -3.70
CA TRP A 250 4.49 31.86 -3.40
C TRP A 250 5.03 32.82 -2.33
N VAL A 251 5.60 32.26 -1.26
CA VAL A 251 6.26 33.00 -0.19
C VAL A 251 7.46 33.79 -0.76
N PHE A 252 8.23 33.21 -1.68
CA PHE A 252 9.43 33.83 -2.27
C PHE A 252 9.17 34.74 -3.49
N ALA A 253 8.00 34.73 -4.11
CA ALA A 253 7.71 35.46 -5.36
C ALA A 253 7.67 36.99 -5.20
N GLY A 254 8.04 37.54 -4.05
CA GLY A 254 7.95 38.96 -3.67
C GLY A 254 8.63 39.97 -4.61
N GLN A 255 9.31 39.55 -5.68
CA GLN A 255 9.86 40.44 -6.72
C GLN A 255 9.87 39.84 -8.14
N GLN A 256 8.99 38.89 -8.48
CA GLN A 256 8.92 38.46 -9.88
C GLN A 256 8.48 39.62 -10.79
N LYS A 257 9.17 39.80 -11.92
CA LYS A 257 8.89 40.86 -12.89
C LYS A 257 7.46 40.73 -13.40
N ARG A 258 6.68 41.82 -13.33
CA ARG A 258 5.35 41.94 -13.96
C ARG A 258 5.36 41.30 -15.35
N GLY A 259 4.46 40.35 -15.58
CA GLY A 259 4.25 39.69 -16.89
C GLY A 259 4.88 38.31 -17.08
N THR A 260 5.66 37.79 -16.12
CA THR A 260 6.20 36.40 -16.18
C THR A 260 5.34 35.33 -15.50
N VAL A 261 4.23 35.73 -14.87
CA VAL A 261 3.51 34.91 -13.86
C VAL A 261 2.33 34.11 -14.43
N LYS A 262 2.06 34.15 -15.74
CA LYS A 262 0.86 33.51 -16.33
C LYS A 262 0.80 31.97 -16.21
N THR A 263 1.86 31.32 -15.75
CA THR A 263 1.93 29.85 -15.62
C THR A 263 1.84 29.34 -14.19
N HIS A 264 1.75 30.21 -13.18
CA HIS A 264 1.69 29.76 -11.78
C HIS A 264 0.29 29.33 -11.38
N CYS A 265 0.22 28.30 -10.53
CA CYS A 265 -1.06 27.75 -10.09
C CYS A 265 -1.77 28.65 -9.06
N VAL A 266 -1.01 29.42 -8.28
CA VAL A 266 -1.56 30.37 -7.29
C VAL A 266 -1.42 31.79 -7.79
N PRO A 267 -2.48 32.62 -7.75
CA PRO A 267 -2.40 34.03 -8.11
C PRO A 267 -1.33 34.78 -7.32
N ASN A 268 -0.74 35.81 -7.94
CA ASN A 268 0.22 36.65 -7.24
C ASN A 268 -0.48 37.43 -6.11
N ARG A 269 -0.10 37.13 -4.86
CA ARG A 269 -0.66 37.78 -3.67
C ARG A 269 -0.65 39.30 -3.74
N HIS A 270 0.48 39.88 -4.15
CA HIS A 270 0.65 41.33 -4.17
C HIS A 270 -0.28 41.96 -5.21
N GLU A 271 -0.36 41.36 -6.40
CA GLU A 271 -1.25 41.85 -7.45
C GLU A 271 -2.73 41.73 -7.06
N VAL A 272 -3.13 40.62 -6.43
CA VAL A 272 -4.50 40.40 -5.95
C VAL A 272 -4.88 41.40 -4.86
N ILE A 273 -4.04 41.58 -3.83
CA ILE A 273 -4.34 42.46 -2.69
C ILE A 273 -4.44 43.92 -3.14
N HIS A 274 -3.62 44.33 -4.11
CA HIS A 274 -3.65 45.69 -4.65
C HIS A 274 -4.62 45.87 -5.82
N GLY A 275 -5.41 44.84 -6.17
CA GLY A 275 -6.38 44.89 -7.27
C GLY A 275 -5.74 45.12 -8.64
N LEU A 276 -4.45 44.77 -8.80
CA LEU A 276 -3.71 44.86 -10.06
C LEU A 276 -4.01 43.66 -10.97
N ASP A 277 -4.35 42.51 -10.38
CA ASP A 277 -4.92 41.38 -11.11
C ASP A 277 -6.45 41.47 -11.10
N ILE A 278 -7.01 41.82 -12.26
CA ILE A 278 -8.44 41.98 -12.49
C ILE A 278 -9.04 40.78 -13.24
N THR A 279 -8.24 39.77 -13.57
CA THR A 279 -8.63 38.65 -14.44
C THR A 279 -8.61 37.30 -13.73
N LEU A 280 -8.97 37.27 -12.45
CA LEU A 280 -9.06 36.02 -11.70
C LEU A 280 -10.18 35.14 -12.24
N THR A 281 -9.81 33.90 -12.59
CA THR A 281 -10.66 32.91 -13.24
C THR A 281 -11.25 31.91 -12.25
N PHE A 282 -12.18 31.07 -12.71
CA PHE A 282 -12.68 29.90 -11.96
C PHE A 282 -11.53 29.07 -11.37
N LYS A 283 -10.53 28.78 -12.21
CA LYS A 283 -9.36 27.99 -11.87
C LYS A 283 -8.53 28.64 -10.75
N ASP A 284 -8.28 29.94 -10.85
CA ASP A 284 -7.55 30.69 -9.81
C ASP A 284 -8.24 30.58 -8.45
N SER A 285 -9.58 30.63 -8.46
CA SER A 285 -10.40 30.50 -7.27
C SER A 285 -10.34 29.07 -6.68
N VAL A 286 -10.44 28.02 -7.51
CA VAL A 286 -10.25 26.62 -7.04
C VAL A 286 -8.86 26.43 -6.45
N ASN A 287 -7.82 26.84 -7.19
CA ASN A 287 -6.44 26.70 -6.74
C ASN A 287 -6.22 27.42 -5.40
N MET A 288 -6.76 28.62 -5.24
CA MET A 288 -6.68 29.36 -3.98
C MET A 288 -7.37 28.63 -2.83
N LEU A 289 -8.54 28.03 -3.06
CA LEU A 289 -9.26 27.28 -2.04
C LEU A 289 -8.47 26.04 -1.59
N LEU A 290 -7.95 25.26 -2.53
CA LEU A 290 -7.16 24.07 -2.24
C LEU A 290 -5.83 24.42 -1.56
N PHE A 291 -5.16 25.47 -2.02
CA PHE A 291 -3.95 25.99 -1.41
C PHE A 291 -4.18 26.46 0.03
N SER A 292 -5.26 27.21 0.27
CA SER A 292 -5.64 27.67 1.61
C SER A 292 -5.99 26.48 2.51
N PHE A 293 -6.75 25.52 1.99
CA PHE A 293 -7.11 24.31 2.70
C PHE A 293 -5.87 23.54 3.17
N PHE A 294 -4.88 23.39 2.28
CA PHE A 294 -3.60 22.77 2.60
C PHE A 294 -2.81 23.55 3.66
N ILE A 295 -2.57 24.85 3.48
CA ILE A 295 -1.76 25.64 4.43
C ILE A 295 -2.40 25.63 5.81
N MET A 296 -3.71 25.86 5.88
CA MET A 296 -4.45 25.86 7.13
C MET A 296 -4.45 24.47 7.78
N GLY A 297 -4.45 23.41 6.98
CA GLY A 297 -4.28 22.02 7.40
C GLY A 297 -2.91 21.77 8.03
N VAL A 298 -1.86 22.38 7.48
CA VAL A 298 -0.52 22.36 8.09
C VAL A 298 -0.52 23.14 9.41
N MET A 299 -1.14 24.33 9.45
CA MET A 299 -1.17 25.21 10.65
C MET A 299 -1.97 24.65 11.83
N GLN A 300 -2.94 23.75 11.61
CA GLN A 300 -3.69 23.14 12.70
C GLN A 300 -2.89 22.07 13.46
N SER A 301 -1.97 21.35 12.80
CA SER A 301 -1.21 20.25 13.40
C SER A 301 -0.35 20.75 14.58
N GLU A 302 0.21 21.95 14.44
CA GLU A 302 0.91 22.67 15.50
C GLU A 302 0.09 22.91 16.78
N ALA A 303 -1.23 23.05 16.66
CA ALA A 303 -2.07 23.29 17.82
C ALA A 303 -2.17 22.06 18.73
N GLN A 304 -1.94 20.86 18.19
CA GLN A 304 -2.07 19.61 18.93
C GLN A 304 -0.80 19.26 19.72
N ASP A 305 0.39 19.68 19.24
CA ASP A 305 1.66 19.41 19.91
C ASP A 305 2.05 20.43 21.00
N ILE A 306 1.36 21.58 21.09
CA ILE A 306 1.60 22.60 22.14
C ILE A 306 0.65 22.40 23.35
N SER A 307 0.07 21.20 23.52
CA SER A 307 -0.72 20.91 24.72
C SER A 307 0.18 20.87 25.98
N PRO A 308 -0.17 21.57 27.07
CA PRO A 308 0.75 22.00 28.13
C PRO A 308 1.14 20.93 29.18
N GLU A 309 1.20 19.64 28.84
CA GLU A 309 1.61 18.58 29.79
C GLU A 309 3.13 18.51 30.04
N ARG A 310 3.89 19.56 29.68
CA ARG A 310 5.31 19.73 30.07
C ARG A 310 5.52 20.74 31.21
N GLU A 311 4.47 21.09 31.96
CA GLU A 311 4.59 21.70 33.28
C GLU A 311 4.54 20.65 34.39
N ASP A 312 5.50 19.72 34.41
CA ASP A 312 5.74 18.90 35.60
C ASP A 312 7.23 18.77 35.86
N GLY A 313 7.67 19.31 37.00
CA GLY A 313 8.83 18.76 37.69
C GLY A 313 10.06 19.65 37.87
N HIS A 314 9.93 20.96 38.09
CA HIS A 314 10.92 21.68 38.90
C HIS A 314 10.32 22.04 40.25
N GLY A 315 10.32 21.02 41.12
CA GLY A 315 10.07 21.17 42.53
C GLY A 315 10.99 22.22 43.14
N VAL A 316 10.37 23.28 43.63
CA VAL A 316 10.91 24.14 44.67
C VAL A 316 11.28 23.22 45.84
N ARG A 317 12.58 23.01 46.06
CA ARG A 317 13.07 22.49 47.32
C ARG A 317 13.24 23.68 48.25
N ASP A 318 12.33 23.78 49.21
CA ASP A 318 12.57 24.51 50.44
C ASP A 318 13.76 23.87 51.18
N ALA A 319 14.83 24.66 51.36
CA ALA A 319 15.79 24.59 52.46
C ALA A 319 16.63 25.88 52.47
#